data_AF-A0AAU4IQ13-F1
#
_entry.id   AF-A0AAU4IQ13-F1
#
_cell.length_a   1.000
_cell.length_b   1.000
_cell.length_c   1.000
_cell.angle_alpha   90.00
_cell.angle_beta   90.00
_cell.angle_gamma   90.00
#
_symmetry.space_group_name_H-M   'P 1'
#
loop_
_entity.id
_entity.type
_entity.pdbx_description
1 polymer ?
#
loop_
_entity_poly.entity_id
_entity_poly.type
_entity_poly.pdbx_seq_one_letter_code
_entity_poly.pdbx_strand_id
1 'polypeptide(L)'
;MNDEDARTRLLDAAEALFYAEGVQAVGMDRIRAESGIPLKRLYRLYPAKESLVTAYLERRDQRWMASLRAAVAGQADPVGAVFEWLARWFSEPGFRGCAFLNAYGELGSGPAGVLDVVRRHKAELRALLAGVAGPGREGLAEQLLLLVEGATVVAALEPGPGAAARAREAAYVLVRDSGCAGAGTGAGAGVGPGGGIHAAAE
;
A
#
# COMPACT_ATOMS: atom_id res chain seq x y z
N MET A 1 29.79 12.66 15.11
CA MET A 1 28.70 12.00 14.35
C MET A 1 28.75 10.51 14.62
N ASN A 2 27.80 10.03 15.42
CA ASN A 2 27.68 8.60 15.73
C ASN A 2 27.16 7.83 14.48
N ASP A 3 27.05 6.51 14.57
CA ASP A 3 26.59 5.69 13.44
C ASP A 3 25.09 5.84 13.14
N GLU A 4 24.28 6.24 14.13
CA GLU A 4 22.86 6.52 13.97
C GLU A 4 22.61 7.79 13.14
N ASP A 5 23.27 8.89 13.50
CA ASP A 5 23.28 10.15 12.74
C ASP A 5 23.68 9.90 11.27
N ALA A 6 24.70 9.08 11.06
CA ALA A 6 25.20 8.74 9.72
C ALA A 6 24.18 7.91 8.93
N ARG A 7 23.49 6.95 9.58
CA ARG A 7 22.39 6.20 8.96
C ARG A 7 21.24 7.12 8.58
N THR A 8 20.81 8.01 9.47
CA THR A 8 19.74 8.97 9.21
C THR A 8 20.05 9.83 8.00
N ARG A 9 21.23 10.46 7.95
CA ARG A 9 21.66 11.28 6.80
C ARG A 9 21.74 10.49 5.49
N LEU A 10 22.23 9.25 5.54
CA LEU A 10 22.27 8.39 4.35
C LEU A 10 20.87 8.06 3.86
N LEU A 11 19.95 7.72 4.77
CA LEU A 11 18.59 7.36 4.42
C LEU A 11 17.79 8.58 3.93
N ASP A 12 18.04 9.78 4.46
CA ASP A 12 17.43 11.03 3.98
C ASP A 12 17.86 11.34 2.54
N ALA A 13 19.16 11.28 2.27
CA ALA A 13 19.70 11.44 0.92
C ALA A 13 19.20 10.36 -0.04
N ALA A 14 19.19 9.10 0.40
CA ALA A 14 18.70 7.97 -0.38
C ALA A 14 17.22 8.12 -0.72
N GLU A 15 16.38 8.48 0.25
CA GLU A 15 14.95 8.66 0.03
C GLU A 15 14.66 9.81 -0.93
N ALA A 16 15.31 10.96 -0.74
CA ALA A 16 15.13 12.11 -1.64
C ALA A 16 15.51 11.76 -3.09
N LEU A 17 16.69 11.15 -3.28
CA LEU A 17 17.21 10.86 -4.61
C LEU A 17 16.51 9.67 -5.27
N PHE A 18 16.36 8.53 -4.58
CA PHE A 18 15.71 7.35 -5.14
C PHE A 18 14.24 7.60 -5.46
N TYR A 19 13.53 8.36 -4.62
CA TYR A 19 12.12 8.65 -4.88
C TYR A 19 11.95 9.63 -6.05
N ALA A 20 12.77 10.67 -6.14
CA ALA A 20 12.65 11.66 -7.20
C ALA A 20 13.14 11.14 -8.57
N GLU A 21 14.24 10.38 -8.59
CA GLU A 21 15.00 10.11 -9.81
C GLU A 21 15.05 8.63 -10.19
N GLY A 22 14.57 7.75 -9.33
CA GLY A 22 14.57 6.32 -9.54
C GLY A 22 15.80 5.62 -8.97
N VAL A 23 15.63 4.36 -8.64
CA VAL A 23 16.69 3.56 -8.00
C VAL A 23 17.84 3.34 -8.97
N GLN A 24 17.60 2.92 -10.21
CA GLN A 24 18.65 2.56 -11.16
C GLN A 24 19.55 3.75 -11.53
N ALA A 25 18.96 4.92 -11.74
CA ALA A 25 19.67 6.14 -12.13
C ALA A 25 20.59 6.70 -11.04
N VAL A 26 20.32 6.42 -9.76
CA VAL A 26 21.07 6.99 -8.64
C VAL A 26 22.18 6.04 -8.18
N GLY A 27 23.43 6.47 -8.33
CA GLY A 27 24.62 5.74 -7.84
C GLY A 27 24.97 6.04 -6.38
N MET A 28 25.73 5.14 -5.74
CA MET A 28 26.18 5.31 -4.34
C MET A 28 27.06 6.54 -4.12
N ASP A 29 27.86 6.95 -5.12
CA ASP A 29 28.66 8.18 -5.05
C ASP A 29 27.80 9.44 -4.99
N ARG A 30 26.62 9.43 -5.61
CA ARG A 30 25.66 10.53 -5.55
C ARG A 30 25.03 10.63 -4.17
N ILE A 31 24.61 9.49 -3.60
CA ILE A 31 24.15 9.41 -2.20
C ILE A 31 25.23 9.93 -1.25
N ARG A 32 26.50 9.54 -1.47
CA ARG A 32 27.64 10.02 -0.69
C ARG A 32 27.77 11.53 -0.73
N ALA A 33 27.70 12.12 -1.93
CA ALA A 33 27.82 13.56 -2.12
C ALA A 33 26.71 14.32 -1.38
N GLU A 34 25.46 13.87 -1.53
CA GLU A 34 24.29 14.48 -0.89
C GLU A 34 24.30 14.30 0.64
N SER A 35 24.58 13.09 1.11
CA SER A 35 24.60 12.80 2.55
C SER A 35 25.80 13.37 3.29
N GLY A 36 26.89 13.71 2.59
CA GLY A 36 28.16 14.12 3.18
C GLY A 36 28.88 13.03 3.99
N ILE A 37 28.44 11.77 3.90
CA ILE A 37 29.04 10.65 4.63
C ILE A 37 30.17 10.05 3.79
N PRO A 38 31.38 9.83 4.33
CA PRO A 38 32.49 9.24 3.58
C PRO A 38 32.17 7.87 2.98
N LEU A 39 32.66 7.58 1.76
CA LEU A 39 32.34 6.36 1.01
C LEU A 39 32.62 5.07 1.81
N LYS A 40 33.77 5.01 2.50
CA LYS A 40 34.14 3.88 3.35
C LYS A 40 33.13 3.64 4.48
N ARG A 41 32.56 4.71 5.04
CA ARG A 41 31.55 4.62 6.10
C ARG A 41 30.18 4.23 5.55
N LEU A 42 29.80 4.77 4.39
CA LEU A 42 28.59 4.37 3.67
C LEU A 42 28.58 2.87 3.41
N TYR A 43 29.64 2.29 2.84
CA TYR A 43 29.72 0.85 2.59
C TYR A 43 29.83 0.00 3.85
N ARG A 44 30.35 0.56 4.97
CA ARG A 44 30.31 -0.12 6.27
C ARG A 44 28.88 -0.24 6.79
N LEU A 45 28.05 0.80 6.61
CA LEU A 45 26.67 0.84 7.10
C LEU A 45 25.69 0.10 6.17
N TYR A 46 25.94 0.19 4.86
CA TYR A 46 25.16 -0.41 3.79
C TYR A 46 26.11 -1.01 2.75
N PRO A 47 26.47 -2.30 2.88
CA PRO A 47 27.47 -2.96 2.03
C PRO A 47 27.11 -3.02 0.54
N ALA A 48 25.82 -2.87 0.21
CA ALA A 48 25.31 -2.91 -1.15
C ALA A 48 24.25 -1.80 -1.33
N LYS A 49 24.02 -1.38 -2.57
CA LYS A 49 22.98 -0.38 -2.87
C LYS A 49 21.60 -0.90 -2.47
N GLU A 50 21.37 -2.19 -2.68
CA GLU A 50 20.13 -2.90 -2.38
C GLU A 50 19.82 -2.90 -0.87
N SER A 51 20.84 -2.95 0.00
CA SER A 51 20.61 -2.87 1.44
C SER A 51 20.23 -1.46 1.88
N LEU A 52 20.74 -0.43 1.21
CA LEU A 52 20.29 0.95 1.40
C LEU A 52 18.87 1.17 0.84
N VAL A 53 18.56 0.60 -0.33
CA VAL A 53 17.23 0.63 -0.96
C VAL A 53 16.18 0.01 -0.02
N THR A 54 16.48 -1.19 0.48
CA THR A 54 15.64 -1.90 1.45
C THR A 54 15.41 -0.99 2.66
N ALA A 55 16.48 -0.51 3.31
CA ALA A 55 16.38 0.27 4.54
C ALA A 55 15.59 1.58 4.37
N TYR A 56 15.69 2.28 3.23
CA TYR A 56 14.86 3.48 3.03
C TYR A 56 13.39 3.10 2.86
N LEU A 57 13.08 2.01 2.15
CA LEU A 57 11.70 1.56 1.96
C LEU A 57 11.07 1.16 3.29
N GLU A 58 11.81 0.47 4.17
CA GLU A 58 11.31 0.12 5.51
C GLU A 58 11.03 1.36 6.36
N ARG A 59 11.94 2.34 6.33
CA ARG A 59 11.77 3.60 7.06
C ARG A 59 10.56 4.39 6.54
N ARG A 60 10.36 4.39 5.22
CA ARG A 60 9.22 5.05 4.57
C ARG A 60 7.91 4.34 4.89
N ASP A 61 7.90 3.01 4.85
CA ASP A 61 6.75 2.17 5.20
C ASP A 61 6.23 2.49 6.60
N GLN A 62 7.12 2.49 7.58
CA GLN A 62 6.79 2.82 8.97
C GLN A 62 6.07 4.17 9.10
N ARG A 63 6.60 5.23 8.46
CA ARG A 63 5.99 6.56 8.50
C ARG A 63 4.66 6.63 7.75
N TRP A 64 4.61 6.05 6.55
CA TRP A 64 3.42 6.07 5.69
C TRP A 64 2.27 5.31 6.36
N MET A 65 2.52 4.08 6.82
CA MET A 65 1.51 3.24 7.49
C MET A 65 1.09 3.83 8.83
N ALA A 66 2.01 4.39 9.62
CA ALA A 66 1.65 5.06 10.88
C ALA A 66 0.74 6.27 10.63
N SER A 67 1.06 7.08 9.61
CA SER A 67 0.25 8.26 9.25
C SER A 67 -1.16 7.86 8.79
N LEU A 68 -1.28 6.86 7.91
CA LEU A 68 -2.58 6.39 7.46
C LEU A 68 -3.40 5.76 8.60
N ARG A 69 -2.77 4.93 9.45
CA ARG A 69 -3.43 4.35 10.64
C ARG A 69 -3.98 5.44 11.56
N ALA A 70 -3.19 6.48 11.82
CA ALA A 70 -3.62 7.61 12.64
C ALA A 70 -4.79 8.37 12.00
N ALA A 71 -4.79 8.51 10.68
CA ALA A 71 -5.86 9.21 9.95
C ALA A 71 -7.21 8.49 10.00
N VAL A 72 -7.21 7.15 10.07
CA VAL A 72 -8.45 6.34 10.08
C VAL A 72 -8.92 5.94 11.47
N ALA A 73 -8.02 5.96 12.47
CA ALA A 73 -8.35 5.51 13.82
C ALA A 73 -9.48 6.36 14.45
N GLY A 74 -10.52 5.67 14.94
CA GLY A 74 -11.66 6.29 15.63
C GLY A 74 -12.58 7.14 14.75
N GLN A 75 -12.39 7.13 13.43
CA GLN A 75 -13.25 7.88 12.51
C GLN A 75 -14.61 7.22 12.37
N ALA A 76 -15.67 8.04 12.33
CA ALA A 76 -17.03 7.57 12.05
C ALA A 76 -17.17 7.05 10.61
N ASP A 77 -16.42 7.64 9.67
CA ASP A 77 -16.29 7.19 8.29
C ASP A 77 -14.82 6.86 7.97
N PRO A 78 -14.35 5.65 8.34
CA PRO A 78 -12.96 5.27 8.10
C PRO A 78 -12.64 5.11 6.61
N VAL A 79 -13.61 4.79 5.75
CA VAL A 79 -13.41 4.70 4.30
C VAL A 79 -13.16 6.09 3.72
N GLY A 80 -14.00 7.06 4.06
CA GLY A 80 -13.80 8.46 3.67
C GLY A 80 -12.45 9.01 4.14
N ALA A 81 -12.07 8.69 5.38
CA ALA A 81 -10.79 9.11 5.96
C ALA A 81 -9.56 8.57 5.21
N VAL A 82 -9.60 7.33 4.69
CA VAL A 82 -8.54 6.80 3.82
C VAL A 82 -8.34 7.70 2.61
N PHE A 83 -9.41 8.00 1.88
CA PHE A 83 -9.31 8.76 0.64
C PHE A 83 -9.06 10.25 0.87
N GLU A 84 -9.51 10.83 1.99
CA GLU A 84 -9.11 12.18 2.37
C GLU A 84 -7.62 12.26 2.68
N TRP A 85 -7.08 11.25 3.38
CA TRP A 85 -5.64 11.16 3.62
C TRP A 85 -4.87 11.03 2.30
N LEU A 86 -5.32 10.18 1.37
CA LEU A 86 -4.72 10.06 0.04
C LEU A 86 -4.77 11.37 -0.74
N ALA A 87 -5.89 12.11 -0.68
CA ALA A 87 -6.02 13.40 -1.37
C ALA A 87 -4.96 14.41 -0.90
N ARG A 88 -4.66 14.43 0.42
CA ARG A 88 -3.57 15.25 0.97
C ARG A 88 -2.22 14.76 0.48
N TRP A 89 -1.94 13.46 0.58
CA TRP A 89 -0.68 12.87 0.16
C TRP A 89 -0.39 13.10 -1.34
N PHE A 90 -1.38 12.95 -2.21
CA PHE A 90 -1.25 13.19 -3.65
C PHE A 90 -0.99 14.66 -4.00
N SER A 91 -1.28 15.58 -3.07
CA SER A 91 -1.08 17.02 -3.24
C SER A 91 0.25 17.50 -2.65
N GLU A 92 1.04 16.60 -2.04
CA GLU A 92 2.34 16.95 -1.48
C GLU A 92 3.35 17.29 -2.59
N PRO A 93 4.21 18.32 -2.38
CA PRO A 93 5.30 18.61 -3.30
C PRO A 93 6.22 17.40 -3.49
N GLY A 94 6.55 17.08 -4.73
CA GLY A 94 7.42 15.94 -5.06
C GLY A 94 6.74 14.57 -5.00
N PHE A 95 5.41 14.52 -4.86
CA PHE A 95 4.66 13.27 -5.02
C PHE A 95 4.97 12.61 -6.38
N ARG A 96 5.32 11.33 -6.35
CA ARG A 96 5.69 10.50 -7.51
C ARG A 96 5.07 9.10 -7.44
N GLY A 97 3.89 8.99 -6.86
CA GLY A 97 3.21 7.72 -6.67
C GLY A 97 3.83 6.83 -5.59
N CYS A 98 3.61 5.52 -5.72
CA CYS A 98 4.03 4.53 -4.74
C CYS A 98 5.53 4.21 -4.86
N ALA A 99 6.34 4.59 -3.86
CA ALA A 99 7.78 4.29 -3.84
C ALA A 99 8.09 2.78 -3.97
N PHE A 100 7.25 1.93 -3.36
CA PHE A 100 7.40 0.47 -3.40
C PHE A 100 7.21 -0.11 -4.81
N LEU A 101 6.15 0.31 -5.51
CA LEU A 101 5.91 -0.14 -6.88
C LEU A 101 6.92 0.46 -7.88
N ASN A 102 7.35 1.70 -7.66
CA ASN A 102 8.43 2.30 -8.46
C ASN A 102 9.73 1.48 -8.33
N ALA A 103 10.15 1.18 -7.10
CA ALA A 103 11.34 0.37 -6.85
C ALA A 103 11.21 -1.05 -7.43
N TYR A 104 10.05 -1.68 -7.27
CA TYR A 104 9.78 -2.99 -7.86
C TYR A 104 9.81 -2.95 -9.39
N GLY A 105 9.24 -1.92 -10.02
CA GLY A 105 9.24 -1.76 -11.47
C GLY A 105 10.65 -1.63 -12.06
N GLU A 106 11.59 -1.03 -11.30
CA GLU A 106 12.98 -0.85 -11.73
C GLU A 106 13.90 -2.05 -11.43
N LEU A 107 13.62 -2.80 -10.36
CA LEU A 107 14.51 -3.86 -9.86
C LEU A 107 13.96 -5.27 -10.10
N GLY A 108 12.67 -5.39 -10.41
CA GLY A 108 11.95 -6.66 -10.55
C GLY A 108 12.03 -7.52 -9.30
N SER A 109 12.10 -8.84 -9.51
CA SER A 109 12.26 -9.84 -8.45
C SER A 109 13.72 -10.12 -8.08
N GLY A 110 14.68 -9.30 -8.53
CA GLY A 110 16.11 -9.60 -8.38
C GLY A 110 16.57 -9.56 -6.92
N PRO A 111 16.69 -8.37 -6.29
CA PRO A 111 17.08 -8.28 -4.90
C PRO A 111 15.94 -8.75 -3.97
N ALA A 112 16.10 -9.94 -3.37
CA ALA A 112 15.09 -10.54 -2.49
C ALA A 112 14.56 -9.56 -1.41
N GLY A 113 15.47 -8.80 -0.79
CA GLY A 113 15.10 -7.84 0.25
C GLY A 113 14.14 -6.73 -0.19
N VAL A 114 14.23 -6.25 -1.44
CA VAL A 114 13.32 -5.20 -1.92
C VAL A 114 11.92 -5.78 -2.13
N LEU A 115 11.83 -6.94 -2.78
CA LEU A 115 10.54 -7.60 -3.01
C LEU A 115 9.83 -7.95 -1.69
N ASP A 116 10.58 -8.38 -0.68
CA ASP A 116 10.04 -8.71 0.64
C ASP A 116 9.42 -7.47 1.32
N VAL A 117 10.11 -6.32 1.27
CA VAL A 117 9.58 -5.06 1.82
C VAL A 117 8.34 -4.59 1.06
N VAL A 118 8.33 -4.71 -0.27
CA VAL A 118 7.16 -4.37 -1.10
C VAL A 118 5.97 -5.26 -0.71
N ARG A 119 6.16 -6.57 -0.60
CA ARG A 119 5.11 -7.52 -0.20
C ARG A 119 4.59 -7.24 1.20
N ARG A 120 5.49 -6.97 2.15
CA ARG A 120 5.12 -6.61 3.53
C ARG A 120 4.27 -5.35 3.56
N HIS A 121 4.69 -4.28 2.88
CA HIS A 121 3.92 -3.03 2.80
C HIS A 121 2.50 -3.28 2.24
N LYS A 122 2.37 -4.03 1.15
CA LYS A 122 1.06 -4.33 0.55
C LYS A 122 0.19 -5.19 1.47
N ALA A 123 0.78 -6.16 2.18
CA ALA A 123 0.08 -6.97 3.16
C ALA A 123 -0.41 -6.13 4.36
N GLU A 124 0.39 -5.19 4.85
CA GLU A 124 0.00 -4.28 5.93
C GLU A 124 -1.11 -3.32 5.52
N LEU A 125 -1.04 -2.77 4.30
CA LEU A 125 -2.11 -1.93 3.74
C LEU A 125 -3.41 -2.73 3.58
N ARG A 126 -3.34 -3.95 3.04
CA ARG A 126 -4.49 -4.85 2.91
C ARG A 126 -5.13 -5.14 4.27
N ALA A 127 -4.32 -5.44 5.30
CA ALA A 127 -4.81 -5.70 6.65
C ALA A 127 -5.49 -4.46 7.26
N LEU A 128 -4.93 -3.26 7.04
CA LEU A 128 -5.55 -2.02 7.47
C LEU A 128 -6.90 -1.80 6.78
N LEU A 129 -6.97 -2.00 5.46
CA LEU A 129 -8.19 -1.83 4.68
C LEU A 129 -9.26 -2.86 5.05
N ALA A 130 -8.88 -4.08 5.46
CA ALA A 130 -9.81 -5.04 6.04
C ALA A 130 -10.44 -4.53 7.34
N GLY A 131 -9.65 -3.91 8.22
CA GLY A 131 -10.15 -3.23 9.41
C GLY A 131 -11.09 -2.05 9.08
N VAL A 132 -10.75 -1.26 8.05
CA VAL A 132 -11.58 -0.14 7.56
C VAL A 132 -12.89 -0.63 6.95
N ALA A 133 -12.86 -1.73 6.19
CA ALA A 133 -14.06 -2.32 5.59
C ALA A 133 -15.01 -2.88 6.67
N GLY A 134 -14.46 -3.42 7.75
CA GLY A 134 -15.21 -4.04 8.85
C GLY A 134 -15.37 -5.56 8.67
N PRO A 135 -15.86 -6.25 9.72
CA PRO A 135 -15.93 -7.71 9.75
C PRO A 135 -16.87 -8.28 8.67
N GLY A 136 -16.48 -9.40 8.04
CA GLY A 136 -17.27 -10.10 7.02
C GLY A 136 -17.35 -9.37 5.67
N ARG A 137 -16.47 -8.38 5.44
CA ARG A 137 -16.43 -7.57 4.22
C ARG A 137 -15.07 -7.66 3.52
N GLU A 138 -14.51 -8.87 3.49
CA GLU A 138 -13.21 -9.15 2.88
C GLU A 138 -13.18 -8.74 1.40
N GLY A 139 -14.27 -8.99 0.66
CA GLY A 139 -14.39 -8.57 -0.74
C GLY A 139 -14.31 -7.04 -0.92
N LEU A 140 -14.87 -6.26 0.00
CA LEU A 140 -14.74 -4.81 -0.03
C LEU A 140 -13.31 -4.38 0.26
N ALA A 141 -12.62 -5.02 1.20
CA ALA A 141 -11.22 -4.70 1.50
C ALA A 141 -10.32 -4.84 0.26
N GLU A 142 -10.54 -5.87 -0.55
CA GLU A 142 -9.86 -6.07 -1.84
C GLU A 142 -10.14 -4.96 -2.83
N GLN A 143 -11.41 -4.58 -2.95
CA GLN A 143 -11.82 -3.52 -3.86
C GLN A 143 -11.26 -2.16 -3.42
N LEU A 144 -11.26 -1.88 -2.11
CA LEU A 144 -10.63 -0.68 -1.56
C LEU A 144 -9.13 -0.67 -1.87
N LEU A 145 -8.44 -1.80 -1.73
CA LEU A 145 -7.02 -1.89 -2.09
C LEU A 145 -6.81 -1.53 -3.57
N LEU A 146 -7.61 -2.09 -4.48
CA LEU A 146 -7.54 -1.75 -5.90
C LEU A 146 -7.79 -0.27 -6.17
N LEU A 147 -8.76 0.33 -5.48
CA LEU A 147 -9.06 1.77 -5.60
C LEU A 147 -7.91 2.65 -5.07
N VAL A 148 -7.30 2.28 -3.94
CA VAL A 148 -6.13 2.99 -3.37
C VAL A 148 -4.94 2.93 -4.32
N GLU A 149 -4.60 1.74 -4.83
CA GLU A 149 -3.50 1.54 -5.77
C GLU A 149 -3.75 2.29 -7.10
N GLY A 150 -4.95 2.13 -7.67
CA GLY A 150 -5.33 2.79 -8.92
C GLY A 150 -5.32 4.31 -8.80
N ALA A 151 -5.87 4.85 -7.72
CA ALA A 151 -5.84 6.29 -7.45
C ALA A 151 -4.41 6.81 -7.31
N THR A 152 -3.53 6.05 -6.67
CA THR A 152 -2.11 6.39 -6.51
C THR A 152 -1.38 6.45 -7.85
N VAL A 153 -1.67 5.52 -8.76
CA VAL A 153 -1.09 5.51 -10.12
C VAL A 153 -1.60 6.69 -10.95
N VAL A 154 -2.91 6.95 -10.94
CA VAL A 154 -3.49 8.09 -11.66
C VAL A 154 -2.91 9.40 -11.15
N ALA A 155 -2.84 9.57 -9.82
CA ALA A 155 -2.26 10.76 -9.22
C ALA A 155 -0.77 10.95 -9.57
N ALA A 156 -0.03 9.86 -9.82
CA ALA A 156 1.39 9.97 -10.18
C ALA A 156 1.59 10.63 -11.54
N LEU A 157 0.60 10.53 -12.42
CA LEU A 157 0.57 11.19 -13.74
C LEU A 157 -0.10 12.57 -13.65
N GLU A 158 -1.11 12.70 -12.81
CA GLU A 158 -1.90 13.92 -12.61
C GLU A 158 -1.99 14.24 -11.10
N PRO A 159 -0.97 14.89 -10.51
CA PRO A 159 -0.93 15.18 -9.08
C PRO A 159 -2.10 16.04 -8.60
N GLY A 160 -2.43 15.87 -7.32
CA GLY A 160 -3.55 16.55 -6.67
C GLY A 160 -4.67 15.62 -6.21
N PRO A 161 -5.75 16.17 -5.65
CA PRO A 161 -6.73 15.39 -4.89
C PRO A 161 -7.73 14.63 -5.77
N GLY A 162 -7.79 14.92 -7.08
CA GLY A 162 -8.87 14.46 -7.96
C GLY A 162 -8.99 12.94 -8.06
N ALA A 163 -7.87 12.23 -8.14
CA ALA A 163 -7.88 10.76 -8.20
C ALA A 163 -8.44 10.14 -6.90
N ALA A 164 -8.05 10.67 -5.75
CA ALA A 164 -8.56 10.23 -4.46
C ALA A 164 -10.06 10.53 -4.30
N ALA A 165 -10.53 11.70 -4.76
CA ALA A 165 -11.94 12.06 -4.71
C ALA A 165 -12.82 11.10 -5.52
N ARG A 166 -12.42 10.78 -6.77
CA ARG A 166 -13.13 9.82 -7.62
C ARG A 166 -13.11 8.40 -7.05
N ALA A 167 -11.98 7.98 -6.49
CA ALA A 167 -11.86 6.68 -5.85
C ALA A 167 -12.74 6.58 -4.59
N ARG A 168 -12.88 7.67 -3.83
CA ARG A 168 -13.81 7.76 -2.70
C ARG A 168 -15.27 7.60 -3.12
N GLU A 169 -15.67 8.29 -4.19
CA GLU A 169 -17.03 8.16 -4.74
C GLU A 169 -17.34 6.72 -5.15
N ALA A 170 -16.40 6.06 -5.84
CA ALA A 170 -16.51 4.65 -6.19
C ALA A 170 -16.58 3.75 -4.93
N ALA A 171 -15.74 4.00 -3.93
CA ALA A 171 -15.76 3.26 -2.67
C ALA A 171 -17.12 3.36 -1.97
N TYR A 172 -17.77 4.53 -1.94
CA TYR A 172 -19.09 4.67 -1.36
C TYR A 172 -20.19 3.93 -2.13
N VAL A 173 -20.05 3.72 -3.45
CA VAL A 173 -20.94 2.81 -4.19
C VAL A 173 -20.77 1.38 -3.68
N LEU A 174 -19.53 0.89 -3.59
CA LEU A 174 -19.23 -0.47 -3.13
C LEU A 174 -19.65 -0.70 -1.67
N VAL A 175 -19.48 0.31 -0.81
CA VAL A 175 -19.90 0.24 0.59
C VAL A 175 -21.40 0.02 0.72
N ARG A 176 -22.21 0.72 -0.09
CA ARG A 176 -23.67 0.59 -0.10
C ARG A 176 -24.10 -0.80 -0.59
N ASP A 177 -23.51 -1.27 -1.69
CA ASP A 177 -23.87 -2.56 -2.30
C ASP A 177 -23.48 -3.76 -1.42
N SER A 178 -22.30 -3.69 -0.80
CA SER A 178 -21.82 -4.73 0.12
C SER A 178 -22.68 -4.84 1.40
N GLY A 179 -23.45 -3.81 1.75
CA GLY A 179 -24.38 -3.84 2.87
C GLY A 179 -25.68 -4.60 2.56
N CYS A 180 -26.03 -4.74 1.27
CA CYS A 180 -27.26 -5.42 0.84
C CYS A 180 -27.11 -6.95 0.75
N ALA A 181 -25.88 -7.46 0.57
CA ALA A 181 -25.63 -8.90 0.43
C ALA A 181 -25.92 -9.74 1.70
N GLY A 182 -26.07 -9.10 2.87
CA GLY A 182 -26.37 -9.76 4.15
C GLY A 182 -27.86 -9.88 4.51
N ALA A 183 -28.77 -9.29 3.73
CA ALA A 183 -30.20 -9.20 4.08
C ALA A 183 -31.11 -10.24 3.36
N GLY A 184 -30.54 -11.21 2.63
CA GLY A 184 -31.30 -12.01 1.67
C GLY A 184 -30.90 -13.48 1.54
N THR A 185 -30.84 -14.24 2.63
CA THR A 185 -30.96 -15.71 2.58
C THR A 185 -31.80 -16.21 3.75
N GLY A 186 -33.10 -15.93 3.68
CA GLY A 186 -34.07 -16.28 4.72
C GLY A 186 -35.47 -16.53 4.15
N ALA A 187 -35.58 -17.38 3.13
CA ALA A 187 -36.80 -18.05 2.66
C ALA A 187 -36.33 -19.09 1.63
N GLY A 188 -36.52 -20.40 1.75
CA GLY A 188 -37.59 -21.15 2.39
C GLY A 188 -37.96 -22.23 1.38
N ALA A 189 -37.40 -23.43 1.52
CA ALA A 189 -37.89 -24.62 0.82
C ALA A 189 -37.83 -25.77 1.82
N GLY A 190 -38.87 -25.85 2.66
CA GLY A 190 -39.17 -27.05 3.43
C GLY A 190 -39.55 -28.16 2.45
N VAL A 191 -38.70 -29.18 2.36
CA VAL A 191 -39.06 -30.46 1.76
C VAL A 191 -39.46 -31.39 2.92
N GLY A 192 -40.77 -31.59 3.07
CA GLY A 192 -41.33 -32.65 3.90
C GLY A 192 -41.31 -34.00 3.15
N PRO A 193 -41.38 -35.13 3.86
CA PRO A 193 -41.09 -36.44 3.32
C PRO A 193 -42.34 -37.15 2.76
N GLY A 194 -42.18 -37.85 1.65
CA GLY A 194 -43.13 -38.85 1.12
C GLY A 194 -42.42 -39.55 -0.03
N GLY A 195 -41.98 -40.80 0.09
CA GLY A 195 -42.82 -41.99 0.22
C GLY A 195 -42.54 -42.81 -1.02
N GLY A 196 -41.68 -43.84 -0.90
CA GLY A 196 -41.16 -44.59 -2.05
C GLY A 196 -42.16 -45.55 -2.67
N ILE A 197 -41.87 -45.98 -3.90
CA ILE A 197 -42.15 -47.34 -4.38
C ILE A 197 -41.23 -47.71 -5.56
N HIS A 198 -40.84 -48.98 -5.52
CA HIS A 198 -40.04 -49.76 -6.46
C HIS A 198 -40.67 -49.96 -7.85
N ALA A 199 -39.83 -50.48 -8.76
CA ALA A 199 -40.11 -51.20 -10.03
C ALA A 199 -39.99 -50.32 -11.31
N ALA A 200 -39.45 -50.77 -12.45
CA ALA A 200 -39.02 -52.08 -12.92
C ALA A 200 -37.96 -51.96 -14.06
N ALA A 201 -37.36 -53.12 -14.37
CA ALA A 201 -36.71 -53.56 -15.62
C ALA A 201 -36.93 -52.74 -16.90
N GLU A 202 -35.86 -52.48 -17.66
CA GLU A 202 -35.31 -53.30 -18.76
C GLU A 202 -33.85 -52.90 -19.06
#